data_AF-A0A960IZ78-F1
#
_entry.id   AF-A0A960IZ78-F1
#
_cell.length_a   1.000
_cell.length_b   1.000
_cell.length_c   1.000
_cell.angle_alpha   90.00
_cell.angle_beta   90.00
_cell.angle_gamma   90.00
#
_symmetry.space_group_name_H-M   'P 1'
#
loop_
_entity.id
_entity.type
_entity.pdbx_description
1 polymer ?
#
loop_
_entity_poly.entity_id
_entity_poly.type
_entity_poly.pdbx_seq_one_letter_code
_entity_poly.pdbx_strand_id
1 'polypeptide(L)'
;LMQAIARVNRTFRDKPGGLVVDYLGIAPNLRKALAEYSPTDREQAGVPVEQMVAVMLEKLDVVTSLLHAAAWSSDPSVGPDARLAQLLDVMNFVLADPDRKARFLDQTLALAKAFALCGATDEARGIRDDVKLFADVR
;
A
#
# COMPACT_ATOMS: atom_id res chain seq x y z
N LEU A 1 -11.29 25.82 -4.07
CA LEU A 1 -10.72 24.69 -3.28
C LEU A 1 -10.99 23.33 -3.94
N MET A 2 -12.25 22.95 -4.15
CA MET A 2 -12.58 21.65 -4.80
C MET A 2 -11.98 21.47 -6.20
N GLN A 3 -11.92 22.52 -7.03
CA GLN A 3 -11.27 22.48 -8.34
C GLN A 3 -9.77 22.11 -8.26
N ALA A 4 -9.07 22.52 -7.18
CA ALA A 4 -7.67 22.17 -6.97
C ALA A 4 -7.51 20.71 -6.52
N ILE A 5 -8.43 20.20 -5.70
CA ILE A 5 -8.42 18.82 -5.19
C ILE A 5 -8.79 17.82 -6.29
N ALA A 6 -9.80 18.15 -7.12
CA ALA A 6 -10.20 17.34 -8.27
C ALA A 6 -9.06 17.17 -9.29
N ARG A 7 -8.12 18.12 -9.36
CA ARG A 7 -6.93 18.01 -10.20
C ARG A 7 -5.98 16.90 -9.74
N VAL A 8 -5.93 16.63 -8.43
CA VAL A 8 -5.06 15.59 -7.84
C VAL A 8 -5.67 14.20 -8.05
N ASN A 9 -6.99 14.07 -8.18
CA ASN A 9 -7.70 12.80 -8.31
C ASN A 9 -8.00 12.37 -9.76
N ARG A 10 -7.27 12.89 -10.76
CA ARG A 10 -7.37 12.36 -12.14
C ARG A 10 -6.87 10.90 -12.15
N THR A 11 -7.68 10.00 -12.70
CA THR A 11 -7.34 8.59 -12.87
C THR A 11 -6.18 8.45 -13.85
N PHE A 12 -5.13 7.75 -13.43
CA PHE A 12 -3.98 7.39 -14.26
C PHE A 12 -3.60 5.93 -13.94
N ARG A 13 -2.93 5.24 -14.88
CA ARG A 13 -2.55 3.83 -14.70
C ARG A 13 -1.83 3.66 -13.36
N ASP A 14 -2.29 2.68 -12.58
CA ASP A 14 -1.74 2.28 -11.29
C ASP A 14 -1.73 3.37 -10.19
N LYS A 15 -2.52 4.44 -10.34
CA LYS A 15 -2.73 5.47 -9.31
C LYS A 15 -4.02 5.20 -8.53
N PRO A 16 -3.98 4.55 -7.35
CA PRO A 16 -5.19 4.23 -6.58
C PRO A 16 -5.84 5.45 -5.92
N GLY A 17 -5.11 6.58 -5.80
CA GLY A 17 -5.64 7.80 -5.20
C GLY A 17 -4.67 8.98 -5.27
N GLY A 18 -5.12 10.13 -4.79
CA GLY A 18 -4.32 11.35 -4.65
C GLY A 18 -4.12 11.72 -3.18
N LEU A 19 -2.86 11.92 -2.77
CA LEU A 19 -2.53 12.43 -1.43
C LEU A 19 -2.60 13.96 -1.42
N VAL A 20 -3.31 14.53 -0.43
CA VAL A 20 -3.35 15.97 -0.18
C VAL A 20 -2.73 16.23 1.19
N VAL A 21 -1.70 17.09 1.23
CA VAL A 21 -1.02 17.47 2.48
C VAL A 21 -1.36 18.92 2.80
N ASP A 22 -1.97 19.15 3.97
CA ASP A 22 -2.39 20.47 4.42
C ASP A 22 -1.37 21.07 5.40
N TYR A 23 -0.57 22.02 4.90
CA TYR A 23 0.41 22.75 5.71
C TYR A 23 -0.13 24.08 6.27
N LEU A 24 -1.31 24.53 5.83
CA LEU A 24 -1.86 25.85 6.13
C LEU A 24 -3.12 25.80 7.01
N GLY A 25 -3.58 24.61 7.38
CA GLY A 25 -4.76 24.40 8.20
C GLY A 25 -6.07 24.68 7.46
N ILE A 26 -6.13 24.41 6.15
CA ILE A 26 -7.34 24.57 5.33
C ILE A 26 -8.36 23.44 5.47
N ALA A 27 -8.05 22.37 6.20
CA ALA A 27 -8.93 21.22 6.44
C ALA A 27 -10.35 21.59 6.95
N PRO A 28 -10.55 22.58 7.84
CA PRO A 28 -11.89 23.03 8.24
C PRO A 28 -12.65 23.68 7.09
N ASN A 29 -11.98 24.46 6.24
CA ASN A 29 -12.57 25.08 5.05
C ASN A 29 -12.93 24.03 4.00
N LEU A 30 -12.12 22.97 3.89
CA LEU A 30 -12.43 21.82 3.04
C LEU A 30 -13.67 21.08 3.51
N ARG A 31 -13.77 20.80 4.82
CA ARG A 31 -14.97 20.18 5.42
C ARG A 31 -16.22 21.02 5.19
N LYS A 32 -16.13 22.34 5.34
CA LYS A 32 -17.23 23.27 5.02
C LYS A 32 -17.62 23.21 3.54
N ALA A 33 -16.66 23.16 2.62
CA ALA A 33 -16.92 23.06 1.18
C ALA A 33 -17.55 21.71 0.79
N LEU A 34 -17.19 20.61 1.47
CA LEU A 34 -17.83 19.30 1.26
C LEU A 34 -19.28 19.27 1.74
N ALA A 35 -19.64 20.13 2.71
CA ALA A 35 -21.00 20.25 3.23
C ALA A 35 -22.02 20.85 2.23
N GLU A 36 -21.59 21.24 1.03
CA GLU A 36 -22.48 21.67 -0.06
C GLU A 36 -22.91 20.51 -0.98
N TYR A 37 -22.27 19.34 -0.89
CA TYR A 37 -22.54 18.16 -1.74
C TYR A 37 -23.55 17.19 -1.11
N SER A 38 -24.02 16.18 -1.85
CA SER A 38 -24.99 15.22 -1.32
C SER A 38 -24.40 14.41 -0.15
N PRO A 39 -25.22 13.88 0.79
CA PRO A 39 -24.74 13.05 1.88
C PRO A 39 -23.90 11.86 1.41
N THR A 40 -24.33 11.20 0.33
CA THR A 40 -23.60 10.08 -0.31
C THR A 40 -22.22 10.49 -0.81
N ASP A 41 -22.10 11.68 -1.42
CA ASP A 41 -20.81 12.20 -1.91
C ASP A 41 -19.88 12.55 -0.74
N ARG A 42 -20.42 12.99 0.40
CA ARG A 42 -19.64 13.30 1.60
C ARG A 42 -19.09 12.04 2.26
N GLU A 43 -19.87 10.96 2.29
CA GLU A 43 -19.45 9.66 2.84
C GLU A 43 -18.35 9.00 2.00
N GLN A 44 -18.32 9.27 0.69
CA GLN A 44 -17.25 8.80 -0.21
C GLN A 44 -16.03 9.73 -0.24
N ALA A 45 -16.10 10.90 0.42
CA ALA A 45 -15.04 11.91 0.37
C ALA A 45 -13.88 11.59 1.31
N GLY A 46 -12.90 10.85 0.79
CA GLY A 46 -11.63 10.60 1.45
C GLY A 46 -11.67 9.41 2.41
N VAL A 47 -10.62 8.60 2.38
CA VAL A 47 -10.44 7.49 3.32
C VAL A 47 -9.46 7.96 4.40
N PRO A 48 -9.77 7.78 5.70
CA PRO A 48 -8.84 8.10 6.77
C PRO A 48 -7.52 7.34 6.59
N VAL A 49 -6.39 8.05 6.71
CA VAL A 49 -5.06 7.47 6.50
C VAL A 49 -4.80 6.36 7.52
N GLU A 50 -5.29 6.52 8.75
CA GLU A 50 -5.16 5.57 9.85
C GLU A 50 -5.83 4.23 9.51
N GLN A 51 -6.97 4.25 8.82
CA GLN A 51 -7.63 3.03 8.35
C GLN A 51 -6.80 2.34 7.27
N MET A 52 -6.16 3.10 6.38
CA MET A 52 -5.27 2.55 5.36
C MET A 52 -3.98 1.96 5.96
N VAL A 53 -3.44 2.57 7.02
CA VAL A 53 -2.31 2.01 7.78
C VAL A 53 -2.70 0.69 8.42
N ALA A 54 -3.87 0.60 9.07
CA ALA A 54 -4.34 -0.65 9.66
C ALA A 54 -4.49 -1.77 8.62
N VAL A 55 -5.11 -1.47 7.47
CA VAL A 55 -5.21 -2.42 6.35
C VAL A 55 -3.83 -2.82 5.83
N MET A 56 -2.91 -1.88 5.66
CA MET A 56 -1.55 -2.14 5.20
C MET A 56 -0.82 -3.12 6.14
N LEU A 57 -0.88 -2.88 7.45
CA LEU A 57 -0.23 -3.74 8.45
C LEU A 57 -0.88 -5.13 8.52
N GLU A 58 -2.21 -5.22 8.41
CA GLU A 58 -2.91 -6.51 8.31
C GLU A 58 -2.45 -7.30 7.09
N LYS A 59 -2.36 -6.66 5.91
CA LYS A 59 -1.90 -7.34 4.69
C LYS A 59 -0.43 -7.72 4.76
N LEU A 60 0.40 -6.92 5.41
CA LEU A 60 1.78 -7.29 5.69
C LEU A 60 1.84 -8.58 6.51
N ASP A 61 1.09 -8.65 7.62
CA ASP A 61 1.03 -9.83 8.50
C ASP A 61 0.55 -11.08 7.76
N VAL A 62 -0.43 -10.95 6.88
CA VAL A 62 -0.90 -12.08 6.05
C VAL A 62 0.19 -12.54 5.08
N VAL A 63 0.90 -11.62 4.41
CA VAL A 63 1.95 -11.95 3.45
C VAL A 63 3.14 -12.61 4.15
N THR A 64 3.59 -12.07 5.29
CA THR A 64 4.68 -12.66 6.08
C THR A 64 4.28 -14.03 6.63
N SER A 65 3.04 -14.20 7.07
CA SER A 65 2.49 -15.49 7.50
C SER A 65 2.48 -16.51 6.36
N LEU A 66 2.11 -16.13 5.13
CA LEU A 66 2.18 -17.05 3.98
C LEU A 66 3.61 -17.51 3.68
N LEU A 67 4.61 -16.69 4.03
CA LEU A 67 6.04 -16.95 3.85
C LEU A 67 6.73 -17.51 5.09
N HIS A 68 6.00 -17.92 6.13
CA HIS A 68 6.58 -18.30 7.43
C HIS A 68 7.65 -19.41 7.37
N ALA A 69 7.60 -20.28 6.36
CA ALA A 69 8.54 -21.39 6.18
C ALA A 69 9.61 -21.11 5.09
N ALA A 70 9.62 -19.92 4.51
CA ALA A 70 10.69 -19.44 3.65
C ALA A 70 11.63 -18.51 4.43
N ALA A 71 12.94 -18.66 4.22
CA ALA A 71 13.91 -17.70 4.73
C ALA A 71 13.98 -16.51 3.77
N TRP A 72 13.65 -15.31 4.26
CA TRP A 72 13.76 -14.07 3.50
C TRP A 72 14.17 -12.92 4.43
N SER A 73 14.72 -11.86 3.85
CA SER A 73 15.16 -10.64 4.54
C SER A 73 15.02 -9.48 3.59
N SER A 74 14.39 -8.40 4.02
CA SER A 74 14.24 -7.16 3.26
C SER A 74 15.44 -6.22 3.38
N ASP A 75 16.50 -6.61 4.09
CA ASP A 75 17.65 -5.74 4.36
C ASP A 75 18.27 -5.19 3.06
N PRO A 76 18.25 -3.86 2.83
CA PRO A 76 18.74 -3.26 1.60
C PRO A 76 20.25 -3.39 1.41
N SER A 77 21.01 -3.78 2.45
CA SER A 77 22.46 -4.01 2.38
C SER A 77 22.85 -5.34 1.73
N VAL A 78 21.89 -6.25 1.52
CA VAL A 78 22.12 -7.53 0.83
C VAL A 78 22.61 -7.29 -0.59
N GLY A 79 23.75 -7.90 -0.95
CA GLY A 79 24.33 -7.77 -2.28
C GLY A 79 23.43 -8.32 -3.41
N PRO A 80 23.58 -7.85 -4.66
CA PRO A 80 22.68 -8.20 -5.77
C PRO A 80 22.53 -9.71 -6.02
N ASP A 81 23.63 -10.47 -5.95
CA ASP A 81 23.60 -11.92 -6.20
C ASP A 81 22.84 -12.67 -5.09
N ALA A 82 23.07 -12.30 -3.83
CA ALA A 82 22.35 -12.86 -2.70
C ALA A 82 20.86 -12.47 -2.71
N ARG A 83 20.55 -11.24 -3.13
CA ARG A 83 19.16 -10.78 -3.35
C ARG A 83 18.47 -11.63 -4.41
N LEU A 84 19.11 -11.87 -5.55
CA LEU A 84 18.54 -12.67 -6.62
C LEU A 84 18.28 -14.11 -6.18
N ALA A 85 19.24 -14.75 -5.51
CA ALA A 85 19.07 -16.09 -4.96
C ALA A 85 17.87 -16.16 -3.99
N GLN A 86 17.76 -15.21 -3.08
CA GLN A 86 16.64 -15.13 -2.15
C GLN A 86 15.29 -14.94 -2.87
N LEU A 87 15.22 -14.05 -3.88
CA LEU A 87 13.99 -13.86 -4.65
C LEU A 87 13.56 -15.17 -5.32
N LEU A 88 14.51 -15.92 -5.91
CA LEU A 88 14.24 -17.22 -6.51
C LEU A 88 13.74 -18.24 -5.49
N ASP A 89 14.33 -18.28 -4.29
CA ASP A 89 13.90 -19.18 -3.21
C ASP A 89 12.47 -18.87 -2.76
N VAL A 90 12.15 -17.59 -2.54
CA VAL A 90 10.80 -17.16 -2.16
C VAL A 90 9.81 -17.46 -3.29
N MET A 91 10.15 -17.16 -4.54
CA MET A 91 9.32 -17.50 -5.70
C MET A 91 9.05 -19.00 -5.78
N ASN A 92 10.07 -19.84 -5.65
CA ASN A 92 9.92 -21.29 -5.68
C ASN A 92 9.01 -21.78 -4.54
N PHE A 93 9.16 -21.24 -3.35
CA PHE A 93 8.32 -21.56 -2.20
C PHE A 93 6.85 -21.17 -2.42
N VAL A 94 6.60 -19.98 -2.98
CA VAL A 94 5.24 -19.51 -3.33
C VAL A 94 4.63 -20.39 -4.42
N LEU A 95 5.40 -20.72 -5.46
CA LEU A 95 4.95 -21.51 -6.61
C LEU A 95 4.74 -22.99 -6.29
N ALA A 96 5.33 -23.51 -5.21
CA ALA A 96 5.20 -24.91 -4.81
C ALA A 96 3.76 -25.30 -4.41
N ASP A 97 2.90 -24.34 -4.10
CA ASP A 97 1.50 -24.57 -3.75
C ASP A 97 0.59 -23.58 -4.49
N PRO A 98 -0.33 -24.06 -5.36
CA PRO A 98 -1.25 -23.21 -6.10
C PRO A 98 -2.15 -22.30 -5.23
N ASP A 99 -2.59 -22.77 -4.06
CA ASP A 99 -3.41 -21.96 -3.14
C ASP A 99 -2.60 -20.83 -2.53
N ARG A 100 -1.40 -21.15 -2.02
CA ARG A 100 -0.45 -20.16 -1.52
C ARG A 100 -0.09 -19.14 -2.58
N LYS A 101 0.16 -19.57 -3.83
CA LYS A 101 0.42 -18.66 -4.95
C LYS A 101 -0.73 -17.68 -5.13
N ALA A 102 -1.97 -18.17 -5.27
CA ALA A 102 -3.13 -17.31 -5.48
C ALA A 102 -3.28 -16.28 -4.34
N ARG A 103 -3.21 -16.75 -3.10
CA ARG A 103 -3.32 -15.89 -1.91
C ARG A 103 -2.17 -14.89 -1.82
N PHE A 104 -0.94 -15.30 -2.11
CA PHE A 104 0.21 -14.40 -2.09
C PHE A 104 0.05 -13.27 -3.10
N LEU A 105 -0.31 -13.59 -4.36
CA LEU A 105 -0.50 -12.57 -5.40
C LEU A 105 -1.58 -11.56 -5.01
N ASP A 106 -2.71 -12.03 -4.48
CA ASP A 106 -3.83 -11.20 -4.07
C ASP A 106 -3.50 -10.31 -2.87
N GLN A 107 -2.88 -10.88 -1.82
CA GLN A 107 -2.55 -10.14 -0.61
C GLN A 107 -1.41 -9.15 -0.85
N THR A 108 -0.40 -9.49 -1.66
CA THR A 108 0.65 -8.56 -2.06
C THR A 108 0.11 -7.42 -2.92
N LEU A 109 -0.87 -7.68 -3.80
CA LEU A 109 -1.56 -6.61 -4.52
C LEU A 109 -2.32 -5.68 -3.57
N ALA A 110 -3.05 -6.24 -2.60
CA ALA A 110 -3.78 -5.46 -1.60
C ALA A 110 -2.84 -4.62 -0.74
N LEU A 111 -1.71 -5.19 -0.29
CA LEU A 111 -0.65 -4.52 0.44
C LEU A 111 -0.09 -3.34 -0.35
N ALA A 112 0.28 -3.55 -1.62
CA ALA A 112 0.83 -2.50 -2.47
C ALA A 112 -0.17 -1.34 -2.68
N LYS A 113 -1.46 -1.64 -2.82
CA LYS A 113 -2.52 -0.62 -2.92
C LYS A 113 -2.66 0.18 -1.63
N ALA A 114 -2.71 -0.48 -0.48
CA ALA A 114 -2.80 0.19 0.82
C ALA A 114 -1.57 1.07 1.07
N PHE A 115 -0.37 0.54 0.82
CA PHE A 115 0.89 1.26 0.90
C PHE A 115 0.90 2.53 0.02
N ALA A 116 0.39 2.46 -1.21
CA ALA A 116 0.32 3.62 -2.09
C ALA A 116 -0.60 4.73 -1.55
N LEU A 117 -1.57 4.40 -0.69
CA LEU A 117 -2.51 5.36 -0.08
C LEU A 117 -1.98 5.96 1.23
N CYS A 118 -1.17 5.22 2.00
CA CYS A 118 -0.60 5.69 3.27
C CYS A 118 0.93 5.82 3.27
N GLY A 119 1.59 5.80 2.11
CA GLY A 119 3.06 5.77 1.97
C GLY A 119 3.82 6.96 2.57
N ALA A 120 3.12 8.03 2.94
CA ALA A 120 3.70 9.19 3.62
C ALA A 120 3.82 9.02 5.15
N THR A 121 3.21 8.00 5.74
CA THR A 121 3.22 7.70 7.19
C THR A 121 4.54 7.04 7.63
N ASP A 122 4.90 7.14 8.90
CA ASP A 122 6.12 6.52 9.44
C ASP A 122 6.05 4.99 9.42
N GLU A 123 4.86 4.44 9.68
CA GLU A 123 4.57 3.02 9.59
C GLU A 123 4.84 2.48 8.18
N ALA A 124 4.39 3.19 7.15
CA ALA A 124 4.67 2.80 5.77
C ALA A 124 6.16 2.93 5.44
N ARG A 125 6.89 3.90 6.01
CA ARG A 125 8.34 3.99 5.79
C ARG A 125 9.07 2.78 6.37
N GLY A 126 8.63 2.28 7.53
CA GLY A 126 9.24 1.15 8.21
C GLY A 126 9.18 -0.17 7.43
N ILE A 127 8.17 -0.36 6.58
CA ILE A 127 7.93 -1.62 5.86
C ILE A 127 8.24 -1.53 4.36
N ARG A 128 8.82 -0.41 3.92
CA ARG A 128 9.02 -0.11 2.49
C ARG A 128 9.79 -1.19 1.75
N ASP A 129 10.86 -1.68 2.37
CA ASP A 129 11.72 -2.67 1.75
C ASP A 129 11.07 -4.05 1.69
N ASP A 130 10.23 -4.40 2.68
CA ASP A 130 9.38 -5.60 2.66
C ASP A 130 8.41 -5.55 1.47
N VAL A 131 7.69 -4.44 1.35
CA VAL A 131 6.71 -4.23 0.27
C VAL A 131 7.38 -4.32 -1.10
N LYS A 132 8.57 -3.77 -1.24
CA LYS A 132 9.37 -3.85 -2.48
C LYS A 132 9.74 -5.30 -2.79
N LEU A 133 10.27 -6.04 -1.82
CA LEU A 133 10.65 -7.44 -2.00
C LEU A 133 9.45 -8.29 -2.43
N PHE A 134 8.30 -8.15 -1.75
CA PHE A 134 7.11 -8.92 -2.11
C PHE A 134 6.57 -8.53 -3.49
N ALA A 135 6.65 -7.25 -3.87
CA ALA A 135 6.29 -6.81 -5.20
C ALA A 135 7.22 -7.36 -6.29
N ASP A 136 8.52 -7.54 -6.00
CA ASP A 136 9.49 -8.13 -6.94
C ASP A 136 9.27 -9.64 -7.15
N VAL A 137 8.73 -10.34 -6.14
CA VAL A 137 8.36 -11.78 -6.21
C VAL A 137 7.06 -12.02 -6.99
N ARG A 138 6.15 -11.03 -7.01
CA ARG A 138 4.80 -11.12 -7.55
C ARG A 138 4.73 -10.92 -9.06
#